data_AF-A0A926I0B7-F1
#
_entry.id   AF-A0A926I0B7-F1
#
_cell.length_a   1.000
_cell.length_b   1.000
_cell.length_c   1.000
_cell.angle_alpha   90.00
_cell.angle_beta   90.00
_cell.angle_gamma   90.00
#
_symmetry.space_group_name_H-M   'P 1'
#
loop_
_entity.id
_entity.type
_entity.pdbx_description
1 polymer ?
#
loop_
_entity_poly.entity_id
_entity_poly.type
_entity_poly.pdbx_seq_one_letter_code
_entity_poly.pdbx_strand_id
1 'polypeptide(L)'
;MRKLVSVILTIVVSVGAMAFSAPVEAATLQSTAGVVSTSSGRLNVRSNSSTSASVIASLDKGSYVTLLSKSGSWWYVEYAKGQYGYCHADYIKTTAGTAATVKTQSGNLNVRSGAGTSYQIKDKLAKGETVVVLSTSNGWSRVLYHGTKTGYVSSQYLSQNGQAAISLNLPNYKQTDSRWANATLGNSGKTIAKSGCTTTAIAMIESYRTGTTIYPDAMAKKLSYTSSGDLYWPSDYQVVTQYSLSAIYDQLKQGKPVLFGAKTSAGRQHWVVINGYTGGDGFSASQFTVLDPGSNQRTTLQHLLNDYPVFYKYFYYK
;
A
#
# COMPACT_ATOMS: atom_id res chain seq x y z
N MET A 1 53.29 -55.32 24.12
CA MET A 1 51.90 -55.05 23.71
C MET A 1 51.75 -53.57 23.42
N ARG A 2 51.62 -53.22 22.13
CA ARG A 2 51.41 -51.85 21.65
C ARG A 2 49.99 -51.42 22.00
N LYS A 3 49.81 -50.30 22.70
CA LYS A 3 48.52 -49.58 22.72
C LYS A 3 48.72 -48.26 21.99
N LEU A 4 48.31 -48.27 20.72
CA LEU A 4 48.10 -47.07 19.90
C LEU A 4 46.96 -46.28 20.53
N VAL A 5 47.26 -45.09 21.06
CA VAL A 5 46.24 -44.09 21.37
C VAL A 5 46.23 -43.12 20.20
N SER A 6 45.28 -43.31 19.28
CA SER A 6 44.97 -42.36 18.23
C SER A 6 44.37 -41.10 18.85
N VAL A 7 45.16 -40.03 18.91
CA VAL A 7 44.63 -38.68 19.17
C VAL A 7 44.11 -38.16 17.83
N ILE A 8 42.79 -38.17 17.67
CA ILE A 8 42.11 -37.55 16.54
C ILE A 8 42.25 -36.03 16.73
N LEU A 9 43.14 -35.41 15.96
CA LEU A 9 43.23 -33.96 15.83
C LEU A 9 42.02 -33.48 15.00
N THR A 10 40.94 -33.10 15.67
CA THR A 10 39.79 -32.47 15.01
C THR A 10 40.20 -31.06 14.59
N ILE A 11 40.67 -30.91 13.36
CA ILE A 11 40.81 -29.60 12.73
C ILE A 11 39.39 -29.09 12.50
N VAL A 12 38.89 -28.26 13.43
CA VAL A 12 37.72 -27.43 13.18
C VAL A 12 38.17 -26.35 12.21
N VAL A 13 38.12 -26.64 10.91
CA VAL A 13 38.15 -25.59 9.89
C VAL A 13 36.81 -24.87 10.00
N SER A 14 36.77 -23.84 10.83
CA SER A 14 35.66 -22.88 10.84
C SER A 14 35.69 -22.09 9.53
N VAL A 15 35.18 -22.69 8.46
CA VAL A 15 34.78 -21.96 7.25
C VAL A 15 33.47 -21.25 7.59
N GLY A 16 33.57 -20.20 8.43
CA GLY A 16 32.49 -19.25 8.64
C GLY A 16 32.37 -18.40 7.39
N ALA A 17 31.35 -18.69 6.59
CA ALA A 17 31.07 -18.08 5.29
C ALA A 17 31.26 -16.55 5.30
N MET A 18 32.25 -16.06 4.56
CA MET A 18 32.25 -14.67 4.10
C MET A 18 31.18 -14.55 3.01
N ALA A 19 29.93 -14.34 3.41
CA ALA A 19 28.89 -13.92 2.49
C ALA A 19 29.09 -12.44 2.15
N PHE A 20 30.04 -12.13 1.26
CA PHE A 20 30.02 -10.85 0.56
C PHE A 20 29.03 -10.94 -0.60
N SER A 21 27.74 -10.73 -0.29
CA SER A 21 26.72 -10.41 -1.27
C SER A 21 26.11 -9.06 -0.94
N ALA A 22 26.75 -7.97 -1.40
CA ALA A 22 26.06 -6.69 -1.59
C ALA A 22 26.84 -5.87 -2.63
N PRO A 23 26.45 -5.96 -3.91
CA PRO A 23 25.78 -4.80 -4.52
C PRO A 23 24.60 -5.28 -5.39
N VAL A 24 23.44 -4.61 -5.44
CA VAL A 24 23.18 -3.21 -5.80
C VAL A 24 21.86 -2.82 -5.15
N GLU A 25 21.85 -1.81 -4.27
CA GLU A 25 20.58 -1.33 -3.69
C GLU A 25 20.33 0.11 -4.10
N ALA A 26 20.08 0.34 -5.39
CA ALA A 26 19.51 1.61 -5.84
C ALA A 26 18.26 1.95 -5.00
N ALA A 27 17.84 3.21 -4.99
CA ALA A 27 16.54 3.60 -4.46
C ALA A 27 15.50 2.49 -4.69
N THR A 28 15.04 1.88 -3.61
CA THR A 28 14.00 0.85 -3.62
C THR A 28 12.63 1.51 -3.51
N LEU A 29 11.57 0.74 -3.67
CA LEU A 29 10.20 1.25 -3.54
C LEU A 29 9.81 1.62 -2.10
N GLN A 30 10.63 1.23 -1.12
CA GLN A 30 10.49 1.64 0.27
C GLN A 30 11.26 2.93 0.57
N SER A 31 12.01 3.45 -0.42
CA SER A 31 12.84 4.63 -0.20
C SER A 31 12.00 5.86 0.08
N THR A 32 12.48 6.66 1.01
CA THR A 32 11.94 7.99 1.29
C THR A 32 13.04 9.04 1.13
N ALA A 33 12.71 10.30 1.36
CA ALA A 33 13.66 11.40 1.27
C ALA A 33 13.98 11.94 2.67
N GLY A 34 15.24 12.31 2.87
CA GLY A 34 15.72 13.06 4.02
C GLY A 34 16.34 14.38 3.59
N VAL A 35 16.40 15.33 4.53
CA VAL A 35 17.17 16.57 4.41
C VAL A 35 18.19 16.60 5.54
N VAL A 36 19.45 16.86 5.22
CA VAL A 36 20.52 16.98 6.21
C VAL A 36 20.29 18.24 7.07
N SER A 37 20.18 18.05 8.39
CA SER A 37 19.80 19.09 9.37
C SER A 37 20.82 19.22 10.51
N THR A 38 22.10 19.29 10.17
CA THR A 38 23.18 19.58 11.14
C THR A 38 23.09 21.02 11.67
N SER A 39 23.53 21.24 12.92
CA SER A 39 23.65 22.60 13.48
C SER A 39 24.68 23.42 12.69
N SER A 40 25.86 22.84 12.46
CA SER A 40 26.93 23.34 11.59
C SER A 40 27.66 22.19 10.88
N GLY A 41 28.42 22.50 9.83
CA GLY A 41 29.23 21.53 9.11
C GLY A 41 28.46 20.51 8.27
N ARG A 42 29.18 19.49 7.80
CA ARG A 42 28.70 18.42 6.93
C ARG A 42 28.32 17.18 7.76
N LEU A 43 27.40 16.38 7.27
CA LEU A 43 27.05 15.08 7.85
C LEU A 43 27.95 13.99 7.27
N ASN A 44 28.61 13.22 8.14
CA ASN A 44 29.44 12.09 7.72
C ASN A 44 28.57 10.91 7.26
N VAL A 45 28.94 10.33 6.11
CA VAL A 45 28.49 9.00 5.67
C VAL A 45 29.56 8.00 6.04
N ARG A 46 29.19 6.94 6.74
CA ARG A 46 30.10 5.93 7.28
C ARG A 46 29.93 4.57 6.61
N SER A 47 30.98 3.76 6.64
CA SER A 47 30.97 2.39 6.08
C SER A 47 30.10 1.40 6.85
N ASN A 48 29.77 1.69 8.11
CA ASN A 48 28.90 0.86 8.95
C ASN A 48 28.10 1.73 9.94
N SER A 49 27.07 1.17 10.57
CA SER A 49 26.18 1.81 11.54
C SER A 49 26.84 2.01 12.92
N SER A 50 28.03 2.63 12.93
CA SER A 50 28.81 2.91 14.14
C SER A 50 29.56 4.24 14.02
N THR A 51 29.71 4.96 15.14
CA THR A 51 30.50 6.20 15.22
C THR A 51 32.01 5.95 15.07
N SER A 52 32.47 4.72 15.30
CA SER A 52 33.87 4.31 15.09
C SER A 52 34.15 3.84 13.65
N ALA A 53 33.12 3.64 12.82
CA ALA A 53 33.30 3.22 11.43
C ALA A 53 33.95 4.33 10.58
N SER A 54 34.71 3.93 9.56
CA SER A 54 35.38 4.86 8.65
C SER A 54 34.38 5.78 7.95
N VAL A 55 34.75 7.06 7.85
CA VAL A 55 33.99 8.05 7.06
C VAL A 55 34.36 7.86 5.59
N ILE A 56 33.36 7.59 4.75
CA ILE A 56 33.53 7.28 3.32
C ILE A 56 33.00 8.38 2.40
N ALA A 57 32.13 9.25 2.91
CA ALA A 57 31.67 10.45 2.23
C ALA A 57 31.14 11.47 3.25
N SER A 58 30.74 12.64 2.77
CA SER A 58 30.01 13.62 3.58
C SER A 58 28.95 14.35 2.76
N LEU A 59 27.87 14.74 3.43
CA LEU A 59 26.70 15.40 2.87
C LEU A 59 26.58 16.82 3.40
N ASP A 60 26.26 17.76 2.52
CA ASP A 60 26.15 19.17 2.90
C ASP A 60 24.86 19.44 3.67
N LYS A 61 24.90 20.37 4.62
CA LYS A 61 23.70 20.85 5.33
C LYS A 61 22.65 21.34 4.33
N GLY A 62 21.41 20.91 4.51
CA GLY A 62 20.28 21.27 3.64
C GLY A 62 20.19 20.45 2.34
N SER A 63 21.17 19.60 2.04
CA SER A 63 21.08 18.69 0.89
C SER A 63 20.03 17.61 1.14
N TYR A 64 19.39 17.15 0.06
CA TYR A 64 18.54 15.97 0.09
C TYR A 64 19.39 14.71 0.10
N VAL A 65 18.88 13.63 0.70
CA VAL A 65 19.46 12.30 0.63
C VAL A 65 18.37 11.23 0.53
N THR A 66 18.59 10.22 -0.31
CA THR A 66 17.69 9.06 -0.43
C THR A 66 17.89 8.14 0.76
N LEU A 67 16.83 7.89 1.52
CA LEU A 67 16.82 7.02 2.69
C LEU A 67 16.28 5.66 2.30
N LEU A 68 17.05 4.59 2.52
CA LEU A 68 16.71 3.24 2.12
C LEU A 68 16.08 2.43 3.27
N SER A 69 16.70 2.49 4.46
CA SER A 69 16.20 1.80 5.65
C SER A 69 16.75 2.44 6.93
N LYS A 70 16.05 2.25 8.05
CA LYS A 70 16.48 2.71 9.37
C LYS A 70 16.65 1.53 10.31
N SER A 71 17.78 1.48 11.01
CA SER A 71 18.05 0.54 12.09
C SER A 71 18.64 1.28 13.28
N GLY A 72 17.93 1.26 14.42
CA GLY A 72 18.28 2.05 15.58
C GLY A 72 18.45 3.53 15.25
N SER A 73 19.62 4.09 15.57
CA SER A 73 20.01 5.48 15.31
C SER A 73 20.68 5.71 13.95
N TRP A 74 20.60 4.76 13.02
CA TRP A 74 21.29 4.84 11.74
C TRP A 74 20.33 4.69 10.56
N TRP A 75 20.46 5.60 9.61
CA TRP A 75 19.92 5.44 8.26
C TRP A 75 20.95 4.77 7.38
N TYR A 76 20.54 3.74 6.64
CA TYR A 76 21.23 3.31 5.44
C TYR A 76 20.72 4.16 4.26
N VAL A 77 21.64 4.75 3.51
CA VAL A 77 21.35 5.78 2.51
C VAL A 77 22.07 5.50 1.19
N GLU A 78 21.48 5.96 0.09
CA GLU A 78 22.22 6.18 -1.17
C GLU A 78 22.70 7.63 -1.16
N TYR A 79 24.01 7.87 -1.22
CA TYR A 79 24.59 9.22 -1.18
C TYR A 79 25.07 9.72 -2.55
N ALA A 80 25.25 8.81 -3.50
CA ALA A 80 25.47 9.07 -4.92
C ALA A 80 25.01 7.85 -5.73
N LYS A 81 24.88 7.97 -7.06
CA LYS A 81 24.41 6.85 -7.91
C LYS A 81 25.19 5.57 -7.63
N GLY A 82 24.52 4.56 -7.08
CA GLY A 82 25.15 3.26 -6.79
C GLY A 82 26.12 3.26 -5.60
N GLN A 83 26.16 4.32 -4.79
CA GLN A 83 27.04 4.42 -3.63
C GLN A 83 26.22 4.57 -2.34
N TYR A 84 26.56 3.75 -1.34
CA TYR A 84 25.76 3.56 -0.14
C TYR A 84 26.59 3.66 1.13
N GLY A 85 25.93 4.05 2.22
CA GLY A 85 26.55 4.07 3.54
C GLY A 85 25.56 4.43 4.63
N TYR A 86 26.09 4.75 5.81
CA TYR A 86 25.30 4.96 7.01
C TYR A 86 25.44 6.38 7.53
N CYS A 87 24.31 7.02 7.82
CA CYS A 87 24.24 8.34 8.43
C CYS A 87 23.51 8.26 9.78
N HIS A 88 23.94 9.06 10.75
CA HIS A 88 23.25 9.12 12.04
C HIS A 88 21.89 9.82 11.89
N ALA A 89 20.84 9.25 12.47
CA ALA A 89 19.46 9.66 12.24
C ALA A 89 19.14 11.06 12.78
N ASP A 90 19.78 11.48 13.88
CA ASP A 90 19.56 12.80 14.50
C ASP A 90 19.91 13.98 13.57
N TYR A 91 20.73 13.74 12.54
CA TYR A 91 21.14 14.76 11.59
C TYR A 91 20.36 14.72 10.28
N ILE A 92 19.30 13.91 10.20
CA ILE A 92 18.44 13.77 9.03
C ILE A 92 16.99 14.05 9.44
N LYS A 93 16.42 15.09 8.86
CA LYS A 93 14.98 15.34 8.93
C LYS A 93 14.30 14.61 7.77
N THR A 94 13.49 13.60 8.06
CA THR A 94 12.68 12.92 7.04
C THR A 94 11.67 13.88 6.43
N THR A 95 11.45 13.78 5.12
CA THR A 95 10.45 14.56 4.40
C THR A 95 9.52 13.62 3.63
N ALA A 96 8.29 14.08 3.38
CA ALA A 96 7.36 13.34 2.54
C ALA A 96 7.96 13.13 1.13
N GLY A 97 7.85 11.91 0.64
CA GLY A 97 8.28 11.53 -0.70
C GLY A 97 7.85 10.11 -1.02
N THR A 98 7.49 9.87 -2.28
CA THR A 98 6.99 8.57 -2.73
C THR A 98 7.93 8.01 -3.78
N ALA A 99 8.44 6.79 -3.58
CA ALA A 99 9.27 6.13 -4.57
C ALA A 99 8.51 5.91 -5.89
N ALA A 100 9.20 6.08 -7.01
CA ALA A 100 8.68 5.88 -8.35
C ALA A 100 9.74 5.31 -9.27
N THR A 101 9.33 4.48 -10.22
CA THR A 101 10.17 3.93 -11.28
C THR A 101 9.92 4.65 -12.59
N VAL A 102 10.94 4.80 -13.42
CA VAL A 102 10.79 5.37 -14.76
C VAL A 102 10.13 4.34 -15.69
N LYS A 103 8.99 4.70 -16.28
CA LYS A 103 8.17 3.82 -17.15
C LYS A 103 8.15 4.21 -18.63
N THR A 104 9.24 4.78 -19.14
CA THR A 104 9.35 5.13 -20.58
C THR A 104 9.17 3.88 -21.47
N GLN A 105 8.49 4.04 -22.61
CA GLN A 105 8.34 2.95 -23.59
C GLN A 105 9.68 2.62 -24.24
N SER A 106 10.42 3.67 -24.62
CA SER A 106 11.79 3.61 -25.13
C SER A 106 12.56 4.87 -24.70
N GLY A 107 13.89 4.78 -24.68
CA GLY A 107 14.77 5.89 -24.32
C GLY A 107 14.75 6.29 -22.84
N ASN A 108 15.47 7.37 -22.53
CA ASN A 108 15.62 7.89 -21.18
C ASN A 108 14.62 9.02 -20.88
N LEU A 109 14.20 9.13 -19.63
CA LEU A 109 13.44 10.26 -19.12
C LEU A 109 14.38 11.45 -18.86
N ASN A 110 14.11 12.59 -19.49
CA ASN A 110 14.88 13.80 -19.28
C ASN A 110 14.53 14.43 -17.92
N VAL A 111 15.57 14.68 -17.11
CA VAL A 111 15.49 15.48 -15.89
C VAL A 111 15.84 16.92 -16.23
N ARG A 112 14.96 17.85 -15.85
CA ARG A 112 15.04 19.26 -16.21
C ARG A 112 15.25 20.16 -15.00
N SER A 113 15.73 21.38 -15.26
CA SER A 113 15.95 22.41 -14.24
C SER A 113 14.67 23.00 -13.65
N GLY A 114 13.53 22.86 -14.34
CA GLY A 114 12.22 23.33 -13.92
C GLY A 114 11.08 22.52 -14.53
N ALA A 115 9.86 22.78 -14.04
CA ALA A 115 8.64 22.10 -14.47
C ALA A 115 8.15 22.63 -15.84
N GLY A 116 8.67 22.05 -16.93
CA GLY A 116 8.29 22.41 -18.29
C GLY A 116 9.27 21.90 -19.33
N THR A 117 8.84 21.76 -20.58
CA THR A 117 9.69 21.31 -21.70
C THR A 117 10.69 22.37 -22.17
N SER A 118 10.46 23.65 -21.86
CA SER A 118 11.35 24.77 -22.16
C SER A 118 12.57 24.85 -21.23
N TYR A 119 12.53 24.20 -20.07
CA TYR A 119 13.65 24.19 -19.12
C TYR A 119 14.80 23.29 -19.59
N GLN A 120 16.02 23.71 -19.29
CA GLN A 120 17.25 22.98 -19.64
C GLN A 120 17.23 21.55 -19.08
N ILE A 121 17.62 20.59 -19.92
CA ILE A 121 17.87 19.20 -19.51
C ILE A 121 19.19 19.17 -18.72
N LYS A 122 19.13 18.70 -17.48
CA LYS A 122 20.28 18.59 -16.56
C LYS A 122 20.78 17.16 -16.43
N ASP A 123 19.92 16.17 -16.63
CA ASP A 123 20.27 14.75 -16.49
C ASP A 123 19.28 13.85 -17.26
N LYS A 124 19.53 12.54 -17.26
CA LYS A 124 18.66 11.53 -17.86
C LYS A 124 18.56 10.31 -16.96
N LEU A 125 17.34 9.77 -16.84
CA LEU A 125 17.07 8.54 -16.08
C LEU A 125 16.67 7.43 -17.05
N ALA A 126 17.31 6.27 -16.95
CA ALA A 126 16.95 5.12 -17.76
C ALA A 126 15.61 4.50 -17.30
N LYS A 127 14.96 3.75 -18.19
CA LYS A 127 13.78 2.95 -17.85
C LYS A 127 14.09 2.03 -16.67
N GLY A 128 13.18 1.97 -15.71
CA GLY A 128 13.32 1.16 -14.49
C GLY A 128 14.16 1.80 -13.39
N GLU A 129 14.86 2.92 -13.63
CA GLU A 129 15.52 3.65 -12.54
C GLU A 129 14.47 4.16 -11.55
N THR A 130 14.77 4.03 -10.25
CA THR A 130 13.90 4.54 -9.18
C THR A 130 14.32 5.94 -8.76
N VAL A 131 13.34 6.75 -8.43
CA VAL A 131 13.46 8.09 -7.85
C VAL A 131 12.52 8.23 -6.66
N VAL A 132 12.72 9.24 -5.82
CA VAL A 132 11.74 9.65 -4.81
C VAL A 132 11.05 10.93 -5.29
N VAL A 133 9.74 10.87 -5.50
CA VAL A 133 8.92 12.03 -5.89
C VAL A 133 8.68 12.90 -4.66
N LEU A 134 9.23 14.11 -4.67
CA LEU A 134 9.15 15.08 -3.57
C LEU A 134 7.88 15.94 -3.66
N SER A 135 7.38 16.19 -4.87
CA SER A 135 6.16 16.96 -5.13
C SER A 135 5.71 16.80 -6.58
N THR A 136 4.41 16.90 -6.84
CA THR A 136 3.83 16.87 -8.19
C THR A 136 2.91 18.07 -8.39
N SER A 137 3.02 18.75 -9.52
CA SER A 137 2.13 19.85 -9.91
C SER A 137 2.09 20.00 -11.43
N ASN A 138 0.92 20.26 -11.99
CA ASN A 138 0.71 20.54 -13.42
C ASN A 138 1.38 19.53 -14.37
N GLY A 139 1.32 18.23 -14.03
CA GLY A 139 1.91 17.16 -14.84
C GLY A 139 3.42 16.98 -14.68
N TRP A 140 4.09 17.75 -13.82
CA TRP A 140 5.53 17.64 -13.53
C TRP A 140 5.78 17.21 -12.10
N SER A 141 6.76 16.33 -11.93
CA SER A 141 7.22 15.84 -10.63
C SER A 141 8.62 16.37 -10.34
N ARG A 142 8.79 16.99 -9.17
CA ARG A 142 10.13 17.25 -8.61
C ARG A 142 10.59 15.97 -7.93
N VAL A 143 11.75 15.46 -8.34
CA VAL A 143 12.27 14.16 -7.91
C VAL A 143 13.64 14.30 -7.27
N LEU A 144 13.91 13.44 -6.30
CA LEU A 144 15.23 13.11 -5.76
C LEU A 144 15.73 11.83 -6.44
N TYR A 145 16.95 11.85 -6.95
CA TYR A 145 17.53 10.74 -7.69
C TYR A 145 19.04 10.67 -7.46
N HIS A 146 19.63 9.49 -7.70
CA HIS A 146 21.08 9.24 -7.56
C HIS A 146 21.62 9.73 -6.20
N GLY A 147 20.92 9.37 -5.13
CA GLY A 147 21.23 9.72 -3.75
C GLY A 147 20.87 11.14 -3.33
N THR A 148 21.35 12.17 -4.03
CA THR A 148 21.29 13.57 -3.54
C THR A 148 20.79 14.58 -4.58
N LYS A 149 20.73 14.20 -5.86
CA LYS A 149 20.37 15.12 -6.93
C LYS A 149 18.87 15.37 -6.95
N THR A 150 18.48 16.59 -7.31
CA THR A 150 17.08 16.93 -7.53
C THR A 150 16.84 17.56 -8.89
N GLY A 151 15.64 17.38 -9.43
CA GLY A 151 15.24 17.94 -10.72
C GLY A 151 13.78 17.67 -11.03
N TYR A 152 13.34 18.07 -12.22
CA TYR A 152 11.95 17.94 -12.65
C TYR A 152 11.81 16.97 -13.82
N VAL A 153 10.84 16.06 -13.74
CA VAL A 153 10.51 15.11 -14.80
C VAL A 153 9.02 15.16 -15.09
N SER A 154 8.62 14.75 -16.31
CA SER A 154 7.20 14.64 -16.62
C SER A 154 6.59 13.44 -15.87
N SER A 155 5.52 13.67 -15.13
CA SER A 155 4.91 12.69 -14.22
C SER A 155 4.33 11.49 -14.96
N GLN A 156 3.92 11.68 -16.22
CA GLN A 156 3.40 10.59 -17.06
C GLN A 156 4.41 9.45 -17.27
N TYR A 157 5.71 9.72 -17.13
CA TYR A 157 6.78 8.73 -17.29
C TYR A 157 7.29 8.17 -15.97
N LEU A 158 6.62 8.48 -14.86
CA LEU A 158 6.85 7.84 -13.58
C LEU A 158 5.72 6.84 -13.31
N SER A 159 6.08 5.62 -12.94
CA SER A 159 5.19 4.74 -12.19
C SER A 159 5.56 4.90 -10.73
N GLN A 160 4.75 5.61 -9.97
CA GLN A 160 4.87 5.55 -8.52
C GLN A 160 4.37 4.17 -8.12
N ASN A 161 5.25 3.16 -8.14
CA ASN A 161 4.87 1.74 -8.06
C ASN A 161 3.72 1.61 -7.10
N GLY A 162 2.57 1.38 -7.73
CA GLY A 162 1.28 1.58 -7.15
C GLY A 162 1.16 0.82 -5.86
N GLN A 163 0.18 1.24 -5.08
CA GLN A 163 -0.33 0.38 -4.02
C GLN A 163 -0.49 -1.04 -4.60
N ALA A 164 0.06 -2.06 -3.93
CA ALA A 164 0.14 -3.40 -4.49
C ALA A 164 -1.26 -3.94 -4.76
N ALA A 165 -1.43 -4.79 -5.77
CA ALA A 165 -2.69 -5.46 -5.96
C ALA A 165 -3.02 -6.33 -4.74
N ILE A 166 -4.28 -6.31 -4.31
CA ILE A 166 -4.79 -7.10 -3.19
C ILE A 166 -6.02 -7.84 -3.68
N SER A 167 -6.13 -9.14 -3.37
CA SER A 167 -7.32 -9.92 -3.64
C SER A 167 -7.63 -10.80 -2.44
N LEU A 168 -8.79 -10.56 -1.82
CA LEU A 168 -9.34 -11.38 -0.75
C LEU A 168 -10.38 -12.32 -1.35
N ASN A 169 -10.15 -13.62 -1.17
CA ASN A 169 -11.00 -14.67 -1.72
C ASN A 169 -12.22 -14.91 -0.82
N LEU A 170 -13.23 -14.07 -0.98
CA LEU A 170 -14.52 -14.20 -0.30
C LEU A 170 -15.49 -15.04 -1.14
N PRO A 171 -16.45 -15.73 -0.52
CA PRO A 171 -17.57 -16.28 -1.27
C PRO A 171 -18.39 -15.14 -1.90
N ASN A 172 -18.94 -15.36 -3.10
CA ASN A 172 -19.71 -14.36 -3.85
C ASN A 172 -21.22 -14.70 -3.80
N TYR A 173 -21.85 -14.48 -2.65
CA TYR A 173 -23.28 -14.77 -2.46
C TYR A 173 -24.17 -13.71 -3.11
N LYS A 174 -25.29 -14.15 -3.68
CA LYS A 174 -26.32 -13.29 -4.28
C LYS A 174 -27.56 -13.29 -3.42
N GLN A 175 -28.12 -12.12 -3.13
CA GLN A 175 -29.30 -12.01 -2.27
C GLN A 175 -30.55 -12.67 -2.89
N THR A 176 -30.55 -12.86 -4.21
CA THR A 176 -31.63 -13.49 -4.99
C THR A 176 -31.46 -14.99 -5.19
N ASP A 177 -30.42 -15.62 -4.64
CA ASP A 177 -30.25 -17.07 -4.70
C ASP A 177 -31.41 -17.78 -3.99
N SER A 178 -32.02 -18.75 -4.66
CA SER A 178 -33.26 -19.40 -4.23
C SER A 178 -33.15 -20.10 -2.88
N ARG A 179 -31.94 -20.48 -2.46
CA ARG A 179 -31.70 -21.15 -1.17
C ARG A 179 -32.05 -20.27 0.03
N TRP A 180 -31.95 -18.95 -0.09
CA TRP A 180 -32.20 -18.01 1.02
C TRP A 180 -33.02 -16.78 0.64
N ALA A 181 -33.35 -16.60 -0.64
CA ALA A 181 -34.09 -15.44 -1.16
C ALA A 181 -35.36 -15.09 -0.36
N ASN A 182 -36.05 -16.11 0.17
CA ASN A 182 -37.31 -15.97 0.90
C ASN A 182 -37.17 -15.85 2.41
N ALA A 183 -35.96 -16.00 2.97
CA ALA A 183 -35.74 -15.80 4.41
C ALA A 183 -36.01 -14.33 4.78
N THR A 184 -36.59 -14.09 5.97
CA THR A 184 -36.97 -12.75 6.42
C THR A 184 -35.85 -12.05 7.16
N LEU A 185 -35.85 -10.72 7.10
CA LEU A 185 -34.96 -9.83 7.87
C LEU A 185 -35.64 -9.49 9.21
N GLY A 186 -35.43 -10.33 10.21
CA GLY A 186 -36.14 -10.25 11.49
C GLY A 186 -37.66 -10.32 11.29
N ASN A 187 -38.38 -9.46 12.03
CA ASN A 187 -39.85 -9.38 11.98
C ASN A 187 -40.38 -8.32 11.01
N SER A 188 -39.53 -7.80 10.10
CA SER A 188 -39.90 -6.70 9.20
C SER A 188 -40.84 -7.07 8.05
N GLY A 189 -41.07 -8.37 7.82
CA GLY A 189 -41.76 -8.87 6.63
C GLY A 189 -40.98 -8.73 5.31
N LYS A 190 -39.78 -8.11 5.32
CA LYS A 190 -38.90 -8.04 4.16
C LYS A 190 -38.07 -9.30 4.03
N THR A 191 -37.86 -9.75 2.80
CA THR A 191 -37.02 -10.92 2.51
C THR A 191 -35.60 -10.52 2.10
N ILE A 192 -34.66 -11.47 2.17
CA ILE A 192 -33.28 -11.26 1.70
C ILE A 192 -33.25 -10.83 0.23
N ALA A 193 -34.07 -11.43 -0.63
CA ALA A 193 -34.10 -11.04 -2.05
C ALA A 193 -34.50 -9.58 -2.27
N LYS A 194 -35.44 -9.07 -1.46
CA LYS A 194 -35.98 -7.71 -1.61
C LYS A 194 -35.12 -6.63 -0.95
N SER A 195 -34.43 -6.93 0.15
CA SER A 195 -33.71 -5.90 0.93
C SER A 195 -32.46 -6.41 1.67
N GLY A 196 -31.96 -7.59 1.34
CA GLY A 196 -30.90 -8.27 2.08
C GLY A 196 -29.48 -8.03 1.58
N CYS A 197 -29.19 -6.94 0.86
CA CYS A 197 -27.83 -6.68 0.36
C CYS A 197 -26.83 -6.60 1.51
N THR A 198 -27.13 -5.85 2.56
CA THR A 198 -26.27 -5.74 3.75
C THR A 198 -26.07 -7.09 4.44
N THR A 199 -27.15 -7.83 4.69
CA THR A 199 -27.09 -9.18 5.31
C THR A 199 -26.23 -10.14 4.50
N THR A 200 -26.42 -10.17 3.18
CA THR A 200 -25.67 -11.03 2.27
C THR A 200 -24.19 -10.64 2.25
N ALA A 201 -23.90 -9.34 2.24
CA ALA A 201 -22.52 -8.83 2.29
C ALA A 201 -21.81 -9.15 3.60
N ILE A 202 -22.48 -9.04 4.75
CA ILE A 202 -21.94 -9.45 6.04
C ILE A 202 -21.71 -10.97 6.07
N ALA A 203 -22.61 -11.77 5.51
CA ALA A 203 -22.43 -13.21 5.39
C ALA A 203 -21.14 -13.57 4.61
N MET A 204 -20.84 -12.84 3.53
CA MET A 204 -19.59 -13.01 2.77
C MET A 204 -18.35 -12.66 3.62
N ILE A 205 -18.38 -11.51 4.30
CA ILE A 205 -17.28 -11.04 5.15
C ILE A 205 -17.02 -12.00 6.31
N GLU A 206 -18.06 -12.39 7.04
CA GLU A 206 -17.96 -13.28 8.20
C GLU A 206 -17.55 -14.69 7.80
N SER A 207 -17.99 -15.17 6.62
CA SER A 207 -17.53 -16.47 6.12
C SER A 207 -16.02 -16.48 5.89
N TYR A 208 -15.50 -15.42 5.28
CA TYR A 208 -14.06 -15.26 5.07
C TYR A 208 -13.29 -15.08 6.38
N ARG A 209 -13.78 -14.20 7.27
CA ARG A 209 -13.12 -13.89 8.55
C ARG A 209 -12.99 -15.12 9.45
N THR A 210 -14.03 -15.95 9.48
CA THR A 210 -14.08 -17.13 10.36
C THR A 210 -13.54 -18.40 9.70
N GLY A 211 -13.32 -18.39 8.37
CA GLY A 211 -13.01 -19.59 7.60
C GLY A 211 -14.16 -20.61 7.53
N THR A 212 -15.39 -20.22 7.91
CA THR A 212 -16.56 -21.10 7.91
C THR A 212 -17.59 -20.63 6.88
N THR A 213 -18.36 -21.55 6.30
CA THR A 213 -19.43 -21.17 5.39
C THR A 213 -20.63 -20.66 6.19
N ILE A 214 -20.97 -19.38 6.03
CA ILE A 214 -22.14 -18.76 6.65
C ILE A 214 -23.04 -18.21 5.55
N TYR A 215 -24.14 -18.90 5.26
CA TYR A 215 -25.10 -18.45 4.26
C TYR A 215 -25.92 -17.24 4.73
N PRO A 216 -26.46 -16.43 3.80
CA PRO A 216 -27.22 -15.23 4.14
C PRO A 216 -28.43 -15.44 5.07
N ASP A 217 -29.16 -16.56 4.98
CA ASP A 217 -30.27 -16.89 5.88
C ASP A 217 -29.78 -17.23 7.30
N ALA A 218 -28.66 -17.95 7.42
CA ALA A 218 -28.02 -18.21 8.70
C ALA A 218 -27.48 -16.91 9.32
N MET A 219 -26.91 -16.02 8.50
CA MET A 219 -26.49 -14.69 8.95
C MET A 219 -27.67 -13.84 9.39
N ALA A 220 -28.81 -13.88 8.67
CA ALA A 220 -30.00 -13.15 9.04
C ALA A 220 -30.49 -13.49 10.46
N LYS A 221 -30.32 -14.74 10.90
CA LYS A 221 -30.67 -15.17 12.27
C LYS A 221 -29.72 -14.64 13.35
N LYS A 222 -28.48 -14.28 12.98
CA LYS A 222 -27.46 -13.74 13.90
C LYS A 222 -27.53 -12.21 14.02
N LEU A 223 -28.18 -11.55 13.07
CA LEU A 223 -28.29 -10.10 13.00
C LEU A 223 -29.61 -9.61 13.59
N SER A 224 -29.63 -8.33 13.98
CA SER A 224 -30.82 -7.67 14.52
C SER A 224 -31.31 -6.60 13.56
N TYR A 225 -32.63 -6.45 13.43
CA TYR A 225 -33.25 -5.55 12.46
C TYR A 225 -34.30 -4.65 13.09
N THR A 226 -34.47 -3.45 12.54
CA THR A 226 -35.62 -2.58 12.83
C THR A 226 -36.91 -3.21 12.29
N SER A 227 -38.06 -2.66 12.66
CA SER A 227 -39.36 -3.03 12.06
C SER A 227 -39.42 -2.77 10.56
N SER A 228 -38.64 -1.81 10.03
CA SER A 228 -38.48 -1.54 8.60
C SER A 228 -37.47 -2.46 7.91
N GLY A 229 -36.82 -3.38 8.64
CA GLY A 229 -35.83 -4.32 8.10
C GLY A 229 -34.43 -3.71 7.92
N ASP A 230 -34.17 -2.53 8.48
CA ASP A 230 -32.85 -1.93 8.50
C ASP A 230 -31.99 -2.64 9.55
N LEU A 231 -30.71 -2.85 9.24
CA LEU A 231 -29.80 -3.56 10.12
C LEU A 231 -29.39 -2.69 11.32
N TYR A 232 -29.50 -3.24 12.53
CA TYR A 232 -28.73 -2.75 13.69
C TYR A 232 -27.29 -3.26 13.56
N TRP A 233 -26.35 -2.33 13.40
CA TRP A 233 -24.95 -2.66 13.14
C TRP A 233 -24.34 -3.46 14.29
N PRO A 234 -23.70 -4.62 14.01
CA PRO A 234 -23.01 -5.38 15.04
C PRO A 234 -21.89 -4.57 15.69
N SER A 235 -21.69 -4.71 17.01
CA SER A 235 -20.69 -3.98 17.80
C SER A 235 -19.25 -4.19 17.33
N ASP A 236 -18.99 -5.33 16.69
CA ASP A 236 -17.66 -5.77 16.29
C ASP A 236 -17.21 -5.11 14.97
N TYR A 237 -18.08 -4.33 14.35
CA TYR A 237 -17.75 -3.53 13.17
C TYR A 237 -17.44 -2.09 13.56
N GLN A 238 -16.37 -1.55 12.98
CA GLN A 238 -16.07 -0.14 13.02
C GLN A 238 -16.82 0.57 11.90
N VAL A 239 -17.43 1.72 12.22
CA VAL A 239 -18.14 2.56 11.24
C VAL A 239 -17.22 3.70 10.81
N VAL A 240 -17.15 3.97 9.51
CA VAL A 240 -16.45 5.13 8.97
C VAL A 240 -17.37 5.93 8.04
N THR A 241 -17.56 7.21 8.37
CA THR A 241 -18.43 8.14 7.64
C THR A 241 -17.66 9.10 6.72
N GLN A 242 -16.32 9.06 6.74
CA GLN A 242 -15.48 9.83 5.83
C GLN A 242 -15.08 8.96 4.63
N TYR A 243 -15.28 9.49 3.42
CA TYR A 243 -14.86 8.80 2.20
C TYR A 243 -13.34 8.87 2.06
N SER A 244 -12.67 7.71 1.97
CA SER A 244 -11.24 7.64 1.72
C SER A 244 -10.87 6.29 1.11
N LEU A 245 -10.46 6.31 -0.16
CA LEU A 245 -9.98 5.10 -0.84
C LEU A 245 -8.67 4.59 -0.25
N SER A 246 -7.80 5.49 0.23
CA SER A 246 -6.56 5.09 0.90
C SER A 246 -6.83 4.33 2.20
N ALA A 247 -7.78 4.80 3.00
CA ALA A 247 -8.17 4.12 4.24
C ALA A 247 -8.81 2.75 3.96
N ILE A 248 -9.62 2.63 2.89
CA ILE A 248 -10.19 1.34 2.45
C ILE A 248 -9.07 0.38 2.04
N TYR A 249 -8.10 0.85 1.24
CA TYR A 249 -6.95 0.04 0.87
C TYR A 249 -6.11 -0.40 2.08
N ASP A 250 -5.94 0.47 3.08
CA ASP A 250 -5.25 0.12 4.32
C ASP A 250 -5.96 -1.02 5.09
N GLN A 251 -7.29 -1.12 5.01
CA GLN A 251 -8.02 -2.28 5.56
C GLN A 251 -7.76 -3.54 4.74
N LEU A 252 -7.79 -3.44 3.40
CA LEU A 252 -7.51 -4.58 2.53
C LEU A 252 -6.10 -5.15 2.76
N LYS A 253 -5.09 -4.30 3.00
CA LYS A 253 -3.73 -4.73 3.37
C LYS A 253 -3.68 -5.56 4.64
N GLN A 254 -4.60 -5.28 5.57
CA GLN A 254 -4.72 -6.03 6.83
C GLN A 254 -5.57 -7.30 6.66
N GLY A 255 -5.94 -7.68 5.42
CA GLY A 255 -6.83 -8.80 5.17
C GLY A 255 -8.28 -8.52 5.58
N LYS A 256 -8.68 -7.26 5.75
CA LYS A 256 -10.03 -6.87 6.17
C LYS A 256 -10.87 -6.42 4.98
N PRO A 257 -11.80 -7.24 4.47
CA PRO A 257 -12.74 -6.79 3.44
C PRO A 257 -13.66 -5.69 4.01
N VAL A 258 -14.06 -4.76 3.15
CA VAL A 258 -14.82 -3.57 3.56
C VAL A 258 -16.25 -3.66 3.07
N LEU A 259 -17.22 -3.53 3.96
CA LEU A 259 -18.63 -3.37 3.62
C LEU A 259 -18.88 -1.91 3.24
N PHE A 260 -19.06 -1.63 1.96
CA PHE A 260 -19.21 -0.27 1.44
C PHE A 260 -20.67 0.04 1.10
N GLY A 261 -21.17 1.15 1.65
CA GLY A 261 -22.52 1.64 1.42
C GLY A 261 -22.55 2.89 0.55
N ALA A 262 -23.42 2.88 -0.46
CA ALA A 262 -23.70 4.02 -1.32
C ALA A 262 -25.20 4.24 -1.49
N LYS A 263 -25.61 5.41 -1.98
CA LYS A 263 -27.00 5.78 -2.21
C LYS A 263 -27.21 6.38 -3.59
N THR A 264 -28.44 6.23 -4.09
CA THR A 264 -28.95 7.10 -5.15
C THR A 264 -29.18 8.51 -4.61
N SER A 265 -29.36 9.50 -5.49
CA SER A 265 -29.73 10.87 -5.10
C SER A 265 -31.05 10.94 -4.33
N ALA A 266 -31.96 9.97 -4.54
CA ALA A 266 -33.21 9.82 -3.80
C ALA A 266 -33.03 9.11 -2.43
N GLY A 267 -31.80 8.77 -2.04
CA GLY A 267 -31.49 8.18 -0.73
C GLY A 267 -31.63 6.66 -0.64
N ARG A 268 -31.97 5.96 -1.73
CA ARG A 268 -32.02 4.49 -1.75
C ARG A 268 -30.62 3.92 -1.60
N GLN A 269 -30.42 3.10 -0.57
CA GLN A 269 -29.11 2.55 -0.22
C GLN A 269 -28.83 1.24 -0.93
N HIS A 270 -27.56 0.95 -1.19
CA HIS A 270 -27.08 -0.36 -1.60
C HIS A 270 -25.70 -0.64 -0.99
N TRP A 271 -25.45 -1.92 -0.72
CA TRP A 271 -24.28 -2.38 0.03
C TRP A 271 -23.54 -3.46 -0.74
N VAL A 272 -22.22 -3.30 -0.86
CA VAL A 272 -21.33 -4.26 -1.53
C VAL A 272 -20.14 -4.56 -0.63
N VAL A 273 -19.41 -5.64 -0.91
CA VAL A 273 -18.14 -5.91 -0.25
C VAL A 273 -17.00 -5.52 -1.18
N ILE A 274 -16.17 -4.57 -0.78
CA ILE A 274 -14.88 -4.34 -1.41
C ILE A 274 -13.93 -5.44 -0.93
N ASN A 275 -13.45 -6.27 -1.87
CA ASN A 275 -12.63 -7.44 -1.57
C ASN A 275 -11.22 -7.36 -2.18
N GLY A 276 -10.89 -6.29 -2.89
CA GLY A 276 -9.60 -6.20 -3.55
C GLY A 276 -9.30 -4.85 -4.18
N TYR A 277 -8.07 -4.75 -4.65
CA TYR A 277 -7.50 -3.60 -5.35
C TYR A 277 -6.62 -4.12 -6.49
N THR A 278 -6.78 -3.60 -7.70
CA THR A 278 -6.09 -4.11 -8.89
C THR A 278 -4.65 -3.64 -9.04
N GLY A 279 -4.19 -2.76 -8.15
CA GLY A 279 -2.87 -2.16 -8.21
C GLY A 279 -2.84 -0.88 -9.04
N GLY A 280 -1.78 -0.08 -8.85
CA GLY A 280 -1.50 1.08 -9.70
C GLY A 280 -1.31 2.39 -8.94
N ASP A 281 -0.92 3.41 -9.71
CA ASP A 281 -0.51 4.72 -9.19
C ASP A 281 -1.73 5.48 -8.63
N GLY A 282 -1.72 5.82 -7.33
CA GLY A 282 -2.84 6.51 -6.67
C GLY A 282 -4.05 5.61 -6.38
N PHE A 283 -5.22 6.20 -6.11
CA PHE A 283 -6.46 5.46 -5.88
C PHE A 283 -7.60 6.00 -6.75
N SER A 284 -8.25 5.11 -7.48
CA SER A 284 -9.51 5.37 -8.16
C SER A 284 -10.51 4.26 -7.87
N ALA A 285 -11.81 4.57 -7.90
CA ALA A 285 -12.85 3.60 -7.59
C ALA A 285 -12.89 2.41 -8.59
N SER A 286 -12.42 2.60 -9.82
CA SER A 286 -12.35 1.51 -10.81
C SER A 286 -11.32 0.45 -10.47
N GLN A 287 -10.34 0.78 -9.63
CA GLN A 287 -9.31 -0.14 -9.18
C GLN A 287 -9.74 -1.00 -7.98
N PHE A 288 -10.84 -0.67 -7.29
CA PHE A 288 -11.34 -1.49 -6.18
C PHE A 288 -12.35 -2.51 -6.69
N THR A 289 -12.07 -3.80 -6.49
CA THR A 289 -12.99 -4.88 -6.86
C THR A 289 -14.07 -5.03 -5.80
N VAL A 290 -15.29 -5.37 -6.24
CA VAL A 290 -16.42 -5.57 -5.35
C VAL A 290 -17.17 -6.86 -5.63
N LEU A 291 -17.72 -7.44 -4.56
CA LEU A 291 -18.74 -8.48 -4.59
C LEU A 291 -20.08 -7.82 -4.28
N ASP A 292 -20.95 -7.77 -5.29
CA ASP A 292 -22.27 -7.16 -5.17
C ASP A 292 -23.36 -8.22 -4.96
N PRO A 293 -24.06 -8.25 -3.81
CA PRO A 293 -25.19 -9.16 -3.57
C PRO A 293 -26.34 -9.06 -4.58
N GLY A 294 -26.57 -7.88 -5.15
CA GLY A 294 -27.68 -7.57 -6.04
C GLY A 294 -27.31 -7.53 -7.52
N SER A 295 -26.07 -7.81 -7.90
CA SER A 295 -25.65 -7.80 -9.31
C SER A 295 -24.46 -8.72 -9.59
N ASN A 296 -24.42 -9.32 -10.78
CA ASN A 296 -23.24 -10.02 -11.30
C ASN A 296 -22.37 -9.10 -12.19
N GLN A 297 -22.89 -7.94 -12.59
CA GLN A 297 -22.22 -7.02 -13.51
C GLN A 297 -21.46 -5.90 -12.78
N ARG A 298 -21.84 -5.60 -11.53
CA ARG A 298 -21.11 -4.64 -10.70
C ARG A 298 -19.95 -5.33 -9.98
N THR A 299 -18.78 -5.28 -10.62
CA THR A 299 -17.54 -5.94 -10.16
C THR A 299 -16.48 -4.96 -9.68
N THR A 300 -16.67 -3.65 -9.86
CA THR A 300 -15.80 -2.60 -9.32
C THR A 300 -16.60 -1.58 -8.51
N LEU A 301 -15.91 -0.86 -7.62
CA LEU A 301 -16.53 0.24 -6.87
C LEU A 301 -17.02 1.35 -7.81
N GLN A 302 -16.35 1.59 -8.94
CA GLN A 302 -16.84 2.52 -9.95
C GLN A 302 -18.19 2.07 -10.54
N HIS A 303 -18.40 0.77 -10.82
CA HIS A 303 -19.70 0.29 -11.29
C HIS A 303 -20.80 0.56 -10.27
N LEU A 304 -20.51 0.42 -8.97
CA LEU A 304 -21.46 0.81 -7.92
C LEU A 304 -21.75 2.31 -7.96
N LEU A 305 -20.70 3.14 -7.97
CA LEU A 305 -20.83 4.59 -7.89
C LEU A 305 -21.50 5.21 -9.14
N ASN A 306 -21.49 4.51 -10.28
CA ASN A 306 -22.28 4.92 -11.45
C ASN A 306 -23.80 4.84 -11.18
N ASP A 307 -24.25 3.84 -10.42
CA ASP A 307 -25.67 3.63 -10.08
C ASP A 307 -26.08 4.31 -8.76
N TYR A 308 -25.13 4.39 -7.83
CA TYR A 308 -25.28 4.91 -6.47
C TYR A 308 -24.18 5.97 -6.20
N PRO A 309 -24.29 7.17 -6.76
CA PRO A 309 -23.19 8.15 -6.79
C PRO A 309 -22.88 8.80 -5.43
N VAL A 310 -23.75 8.65 -4.43
CA VAL A 310 -23.58 9.28 -3.13
C VAL A 310 -22.98 8.28 -2.15
N PHE A 311 -21.74 8.48 -1.74
CA PHE A 311 -21.15 7.72 -0.63
C PHE A 311 -21.99 7.88 0.64
N TYR A 312 -22.22 6.78 1.35
CA TYR A 312 -22.89 6.82 2.65
C TYR A 312 -21.91 6.66 3.81
N LYS A 313 -21.30 5.48 3.90
CA LYS A 313 -20.34 5.05 4.92
C LYS A 313 -19.82 3.67 4.55
N TYR A 314 -18.73 3.27 5.17
CA TYR A 314 -18.24 1.90 5.07
C TYR A 314 -17.90 1.33 6.45
N PHE A 315 -17.77 0.01 6.50
CA PHE A 315 -17.53 -0.74 7.72
C PHE A 315 -16.45 -1.79 7.50
N TYR A 316 -15.72 -2.10 8.56
CA TYR A 316 -14.77 -3.20 8.61
C TYR A 316 -14.79 -3.82 10.01
N TYR A 317 -14.41 -5.09 10.11
CA TYR A 317 -14.31 -5.79 11.40
C TYR A 317 -13.12 -5.25 12.21
N LYS A 318 -13.35 -4.98 13.51
CA LYS A 318 -12.35 -4.39 14.42
C LYS A 318 -11.11 -5.27 14.58
#